data_AF-A0A7S0L461-F1
#
_entry.id   AF-A0A7S0L461-F1
#
_cell.length_a   1.000
_cell.length_b   1.000
_cell.length_c   1.000
_cell.angle_alpha   90.00
_cell.angle_beta   90.00
_cell.angle_gamma   90.00
#
_symmetry.space_group_name_H-M   'P 1'
#
loop_
_entity.id
_entity.type
_entity.pdbx_description
1 polymer ?
#
loop_
_entity_poly.entity_id
_entity_poly.type
_entity_poly.pdbx_seq_one_letter_code
_entity_poly.pdbx_strand_id
1 'polypeptide(L)'
;FVAHGCTHAATDFFPNSPSCPKCIGLPEEQHISAAALDAGWAVLALSSVERCWIFEVDGPRAAAAIEAFQVEHLPQNMPLAALGASSGGAFVLQLPQLIKIRAIVSQIMAIPPTMLTTGSARSYPPTIFVHMKKDHRTERRVQACIRRLNEDGVH
;
A
#
# COMPACT_ATOMS: atom_id res chain seq x y z
N PHE A 1 -5.32 -1.16 -4.07
CA PHE A 1 -3.95 -1.66 -4.35
C PHE A 1 -3.39 -2.27 -3.08
N VAL A 2 -2.81 -3.48 -3.16
CA VAL A 2 -2.18 -4.19 -2.05
C VAL A 2 -0.72 -4.49 -2.35
N ALA A 3 0.18 -4.19 -1.40
CA ALA A 3 1.62 -4.34 -1.52
C ALA A 3 2.17 -5.33 -0.49
N HIS A 4 2.83 -6.38 -0.96
CA HIS A 4 3.34 -7.47 -0.13
C HIS A 4 4.53 -7.04 0.76
N GLY A 5 4.81 -7.82 1.81
CA GLY A 5 6.03 -7.69 2.61
C GLY A 5 7.26 -8.29 1.94
N CYS A 6 8.44 -8.15 2.53
CA CYS A 6 9.65 -8.77 1.98
C CYS A 6 9.47 -10.30 1.80
N THR A 7 10.07 -10.87 0.77
CA THR A 7 10.02 -12.30 0.39
C THR A 7 8.65 -12.85 -0.03
N HIS A 8 7.68 -11.96 -0.23
CA HIS A 8 6.34 -12.28 -0.74
C HIS A 8 6.16 -11.76 -2.17
N ALA A 9 4.99 -12.01 -2.76
CA ALA A 9 4.66 -11.57 -4.11
C ALA A 9 3.15 -11.30 -4.28
N ALA A 10 2.76 -10.69 -5.41
CA ALA A 10 1.35 -10.51 -5.76
C ALA A 10 0.54 -11.82 -5.81
N THR A 11 1.21 -12.94 -6.08
CA THR A 11 0.62 -14.29 -6.12
C THR A 11 0.06 -14.75 -4.77
N ASP A 12 0.42 -14.08 -3.68
CA ASP A 12 -0.02 -14.44 -2.34
C ASP A 12 -1.45 -13.95 -2.07
N PHE A 13 -1.91 -12.92 -2.77
CA PHE A 13 -3.21 -12.27 -2.56
C PHE A 13 -4.40 -12.95 -3.23
N PHE A 14 -4.16 -13.94 -4.09
CA PHE A 14 -5.22 -14.60 -4.84
C PHE A 14 -5.04 -16.13 -4.78
N PRO A 15 -6.13 -16.91 -4.81
CA PRO A 15 -6.03 -18.36 -4.92
C PRO A 15 -5.51 -18.78 -6.29
N ASN A 16 -4.94 -19.98 -6.33
CA ASN A 16 -4.67 -20.65 -7.60
C ASN A 16 -5.95 -20.78 -8.43
N SER A 17 -5.88 -20.41 -9.71
CA SER A 17 -7.00 -20.51 -10.63
C SER A 17 -6.52 -20.65 -12.08
N PRO A 18 -7.38 -21.03 -13.05
CA PRO A 18 -7.00 -21.02 -14.46
C PRO A 18 -6.47 -19.66 -14.95
N SER A 19 -7.00 -18.56 -14.40
CA SER A 19 -6.56 -17.19 -14.72
C SER A 19 -5.27 -16.78 -14.02
N CYS A 20 -4.89 -17.46 -12.93
CA CYS A 20 -3.60 -17.28 -12.26
C CYS A 20 -3.04 -18.62 -11.76
N PRO A 21 -2.44 -19.45 -12.64
CA PRO A 21 -1.95 -20.78 -12.26
C PRO A 21 -0.75 -20.74 -11.31
N LYS A 22 -0.11 -19.58 -11.16
CA LYS A 22 1.01 -19.35 -10.24
C LYS A 22 0.60 -18.71 -8.92
N CYS A 23 -0.67 -18.35 -8.76
CA CYS A 23 -1.16 -17.81 -7.51
C CYS A 23 -1.12 -18.89 -6.42
N ILE A 24 -0.66 -18.49 -5.23
CA ILE A 24 -0.45 -19.35 -4.07
C ILE A 24 -1.62 -19.16 -3.12
N GLY A 25 -1.92 -17.91 -2.78
CA GLY A 25 -3.03 -17.61 -1.91
C GLY A 25 -2.75 -17.87 -0.45
N LEU A 26 -1.94 -17.01 0.16
CA LEU A 26 -1.66 -17.11 1.59
C LEU A 26 -2.89 -16.70 2.41
N PRO A 27 -3.09 -17.28 3.61
CA PRO A 27 -4.32 -17.07 4.37
C PRO A 27 -4.63 -15.59 4.65
N GLU A 28 -3.68 -14.84 5.21
CA GLU A 28 -3.88 -13.42 5.53
C GLU A 28 -4.10 -12.56 4.28
N GLU A 29 -3.28 -12.73 3.24
CA GLU A 29 -3.40 -11.98 1.99
C GLU A 29 -4.72 -12.27 1.26
N GLN A 30 -5.20 -13.52 1.26
CA GLN A 30 -6.51 -13.85 0.71
C GLN A 30 -7.66 -13.23 1.50
N HIS A 31 -7.59 -13.24 2.84
CA HIS A 31 -8.62 -12.58 3.65
C HIS A 31 -8.69 -11.07 3.36
N ILE A 32 -7.56 -10.41 3.13
CA ILE A 32 -7.51 -9.00 2.71
C ILE A 32 -8.23 -8.83 1.37
N SER A 33 -7.90 -9.65 0.37
CA SER A 33 -8.52 -9.60 -0.94
C SER A 33 -10.03 -9.88 -0.89
N ALA A 34 -10.44 -10.92 -0.17
CA ALA A 34 -11.85 -11.30 -0.02
C ALA A 34 -12.65 -10.19 0.66
N ALA A 35 -12.17 -9.65 1.78
CA ALA A 35 -12.84 -8.57 2.48
C ALA A 35 -12.98 -7.30 1.63
N ALA A 36 -11.96 -6.98 0.81
CA ALA A 36 -12.03 -5.86 -0.11
C ALA A 36 -13.05 -6.10 -1.24
N LEU A 37 -13.06 -7.29 -1.84
CA LEU A 37 -14.01 -7.68 -2.88
C LEU A 37 -15.45 -7.67 -2.35
N ASP A 38 -15.70 -8.22 -1.15
CA ASP A 38 -17.00 -8.22 -0.49
C ASP A 38 -17.50 -6.80 -0.20
N ALA A 39 -16.58 -5.87 0.05
CA ALA A 39 -16.87 -4.45 0.22
C ALA A 39 -17.03 -3.68 -1.12
N GLY A 40 -17.03 -4.38 -2.26
CA GLY A 40 -17.24 -3.82 -3.60
C GLY A 40 -16.01 -3.16 -4.22
N TRP A 41 -14.80 -3.42 -3.71
CA TRP A 41 -13.56 -2.91 -4.28
C TRP A 41 -13.00 -3.85 -5.34
N ALA A 42 -12.39 -3.27 -6.37
CA ALA A 42 -11.43 -4.00 -7.20
C ALA A 42 -10.09 -4.13 -6.46
N VAL A 43 -9.50 -5.31 -6.48
CA VAL A 43 -8.21 -5.59 -5.83
C VAL A 43 -7.13 -5.76 -6.88
N LEU A 44 -6.08 -4.95 -6.77
CA LEU A 44 -4.87 -5.04 -7.59
C LEU A 44 -3.68 -5.29 -6.66
N ALA A 45 -2.94 -6.38 -6.91
CA ALA A 45 -1.68 -6.70 -6.25
C ALA A 45 -0.54 -6.65 -7.28
N LEU A 46 0.61 -6.08 -6.90
CA LEU A 46 1.81 -6.03 -7.72
C LEU A 46 2.98 -6.61 -6.93
N SER A 47 3.91 -7.27 -7.63
CA SER A 47 5.16 -7.73 -7.04
C SER A 47 6.23 -6.66 -7.19
N SER A 48 7.04 -6.46 -6.15
CA SER A 48 8.29 -5.71 -6.28
C SER A 48 9.26 -6.41 -7.22
N VAL A 49 10.22 -5.65 -7.77
CA VAL A 49 11.24 -6.23 -8.65
C VAL A 49 12.20 -7.17 -7.93
N GLU A 50 12.46 -6.89 -6.66
CA GLU A 50 13.30 -7.71 -5.78
C GLU A 50 12.44 -8.36 -4.70
N ARG A 51 13.09 -9.01 -3.73
CA ARG A 51 12.40 -9.57 -2.55
C ARG A 51 11.69 -8.51 -1.72
N CYS A 52 12.11 -7.25 -1.76
CA CYS A 52 11.49 -6.14 -1.04
C CYS A 52 11.27 -4.97 -2.00
N TRP A 53 10.33 -4.09 -1.66
CA TRP A 53 10.10 -2.84 -2.38
C TRP A 53 11.27 -1.87 -2.25
N ILE A 54 11.67 -1.28 -3.38
CA ILE A 54 12.63 -0.19 -3.52
C ILE A 54 11.90 0.96 -4.19
N PHE A 55 11.56 2.02 -3.45
CA PHE A 55 10.60 3.03 -3.93
C PHE A 55 11.05 3.73 -5.22
N GLU A 56 12.34 4.01 -5.36
CA GLU A 56 12.93 4.67 -6.53
C GLU A 56 12.81 3.83 -7.81
N VAL A 57 12.70 2.50 -7.65
CA VAL A 57 12.65 1.54 -8.75
C VAL A 57 11.21 1.07 -9.00
N ASP A 58 10.51 0.67 -7.94
CA ASP A 58 9.16 0.12 -7.99
C ASP A 58 8.08 1.20 -8.06
N GLY A 59 8.33 2.39 -7.50
CA GLY A 59 7.33 3.46 -7.40
C GLY A 59 6.79 3.89 -8.77
N PRO A 60 7.64 4.34 -9.71
CA PRO A 60 7.20 4.73 -11.05
C PRO A 60 6.52 3.58 -11.82
N ARG A 61 7.00 2.34 -11.63
CA ARG A 61 6.44 1.15 -12.29
C ARG A 61 5.06 0.80 -11.77
N ALA A 62 4.89 0.80 -10.45
CA ALA A 62 3.62 0.54 -9.81
C ALA A 62 2.60 1.64 -10.14
N ALA A 63 3.02 2.92 -10.11
CA ALA A 63 2.17 4.03 -10.50
C ALA A 63 1.63 3.86 -11.92
N ALA A 64 2.51 3.59 -12.89
CA ALA A 64 2.11 3.36 -14.28
C ALA A 64 1.19 2.13 -14.44
N ALA A 65 1.49 1.03 -13.75
CA ALA A 65 0.66 -0.17 -13.79
C ALA A 65 -0.73 0.03 -13.17
N ILE A 66 -0.81 0.78 -12.07
CA ILE A 66 -2.08 1.13 -11.42
C ILE A 66 -2.90 2.03 -12.34
N GLU A 67 -2.31 3.07 -12.92
CA GLU A 67 -3.01 3.97 -13.84
C GLU A 67 -3.51 3.22 -15.07
N ALA A 68 -2.68 2.37 -15.68
CA ALA A 68 -3.09 1.54 -16.81
C ALA A 68 -4.26 0.62 -16.44
N PHE A 69 -4.20 -0.06 -15.30
CA PHE A 69 -5.29 -0.91 -14.81
C PHE A 69 -6.59 -0.12 -14.59
N GLN A 70 -6.51 1.07 -14.00
CA GLN A 70 -7.68 1.92 -13.78
C GLN A 70 -8.32 2.36 -15.10
N VAL A 71 -7.51 2.74 -16.10
CA VAL A 71 -8.00 3.16 -17.41
C VAL A 71 -8.64 2.01 -18.18
N GLU A 72 -8.03 0.81 -18.11
CA GLU A 72 -8.48 -0.35 -18.90
C GLU A 72 -9.71 -1.03 -18.30
N HIS A 73 -9.80 -1.11 -16.96
CA HIS A 73 -10.76 -2.01 -16.31
C HIS A 73 -11.78 -1.32 -15.40
N LEU A 74 -11.58 -0.05 -15.03
CA LEU A 74 -12.45 0.63 -14.08
C LEU A 74 -13.16 1.83 -14.69
N PRO A 75 -14.33 2.22 -14.15
CA PRO A 75 -14.92 3.51 -14.45
C PRO A 75 -13.94 4.67 -14.19
N GLN A 76 -14.12 5.78 -14.91
CA GLN A 76 -13.29 6.96 -14.70
C GLN A 76 -13.38 7.47 -13.25
N ASN A 77 -12.26 7.97 -12.73
CA ASN A 77 -12.15 8.63 -11.41
C ASN A 77 -12.47 7.74 -10.19
N MET A 78 -12.33 6.42 -10.31
CA MET A 78 -12.49 5.53 -9.16
C MET A 78 -11.47 5.82 -8.05
N PRO A 79 -11.90 5.86 -6.77
CA PRO A 79 -10.99 6.13 -5.66
C PRO A 79 -9.98 5.00 -5.50
N LEU A 80 -8.73 5.36 -5.21
CA LEU A 80 -7.65 4.41 -4.98
C LEU A 80 -7.25 4.38 -3.51
N ALA A 81 -7.47 3.26 -2.84
CA ALA A 81 -6.89 2.98 -1.52
C ALA A 81 -5.66 2.07 -1.67
N ALA A 82 -4.67 2.26 -0.80
CA ALA A 82 -3.43 1.47 -0.78
C ALA A 82 -3.22 0.82 0.59
N LEU A 83 -2.92 -0.47 0.60
CA LEU A 83 -2.56 -1.22 1.81
C LEU A 83 -1.23 -1.91 1.58
N GLY A 84 -0.33 -1.89 2.56
CA GLY A 84 0.89 -2.67 2.48
C GLY A 84 1.42 -3.12 3.83
N ALA A 85 2.14 -4.24 3.83
CA ALA A 85 2.77 -4.81 5.02
C ALA A 85 4.30 -4.72 4.96
N SER A 86 4.95 -4.40 6.08
CA SER A 86 6.42 -4.32 6.17
C SER A 86 7.00 -3.41 5.07
N SER A 87 7.90 -3.89 4.20
CA SER A 87 8.41 -3.10 3.06
C SER A 87 7.30 -2.57 2.15
N GLY A 88 6.22 -3.34 1.94
CA GLY A 88 5.02 -2.87 1.24
C GLY A 88 4.32 -1.73 1.98
N GLY A 89 4.34 -1.74 3.31
CA GLY A 89 3.83 -0.64 4.15
C GLY A 89 4.65 0.64 3.96
N ALA A 90 5.98 0.54 3.99
CA ALA A 90 6.87 1.66 3.67
C ALA A 90 6.69 2.18 2.24
N PHE A 91 6.41 1.28 1.30
CA PHE A 91 6.17 1.60 -0.09
C PHE A 91 4.87 2.41 -0.28
N VAL A 92 3.74 1.92 0.25
CA VAL A 92 2.45 2.60 0.07
C VAL A 92 2.40 3.97 0.75
N LEU A 93 3.15 4.17 1.84
CA LEU A 93 3.30 5.49 2.49
C LEU A 93 3.99 6.54 1.59
N GLN A 94 4.78 6.11 0.62
CA GLN A 94 5.48 7.01 -0.31
C GLN A 94 4.74 7.18 -1.64
N LEU A 95 3.83 6.27 -1.97
CA LEU A 95 3.07 6.29 -3.23
C LEU A 95 2.29 7.60 -3.51
N PRO A 96 1.80 8.37 -2.52
CA PRO A 96 1.21 9.70 -2.74
C PRO A 96 2.11 10.71 -3.45
N GLN A 97 3.42 10.47 -3.47
CA GLN A 97 4.39 11.28 -4.23
C GLN A 97 4.11 11.24 -5.74
N LEU A 98 3.62 10.10 -6.23
CA LEU A 98 3.49 9.82 -7.65
C LEU A 98 2.04 9.94 -8.12
N ILE A 99 1.09 9.38 -7.36
CA ILE A 99 -0.31 9.27 -7.76
C ILE A 99 -1.28 9.66 -6.65
N LYS A 100 -2.52 9.98 -7.01
CA LYS A 100 -3.56 10.36 -6.04
C LYS A 100 -4.07 9.12 -5.30
N ILE A 101 -3.83 9.07 -3.99
CA ILE A 101 -4.35 8.04 -3.09
C ILE A 101 -5.45 8.65 -2.22
N ARG A 102 -6.53 7.90 -1.98
CA ARG A 102 -7.67 8.31 -1.14
C ARG A 102 -7.49 7.96 0.33
N ALA A 103 -6.82 6.84 0.61
CA ALA A 103 -6.54 6.35 1.95
C ALA A 103 -5.36 5.35 1.93
N ILE A 104 -4.59 5.30 3.01
CA ILE A 104 -3.48 4.37 3.20
C ILE A 104 -3.67 3.52 4.45
N VAL A 105 -3.31 2.25 4.37
CA VAL A 105 -3.12 1.37 5.53
C VAL A 105 -1.68 0.82 5.50
N SER A 106 -0.87 1.19 6.49
CA SER A 106 0.49 0.65 6.66
C SER A 106 0.51 -0.34 7.81
N GLN A 107 0.69 -1.62 7.48
CA GLN A 107 0.83 -2.69 8.46
C GLN A 107 2.30 -2.89 8.83
N ILE A 108 2.55 -3.02 10.12
CA ILE A 108 3.83 -3.35 10.79
C ILE A 108 5.02 -2.48 10.33
N MET A 109 4.75 -1.27 9.83
CA MET A 109 5.78 -0.40 9.27
C MET A 109 5.44 1.09 9.41
N ALA A 110 6.50 1.89 9.52
CA ALA A 110 6.48 3.33 9.31
C ALA A 110 7.79 3.76 8.63
N ILE A 111 7.78 4.95 8.03
CA ILE A 111 8.94 5.56 7.37
C ILE A 111 9.52 6.71 8.22
N PRO A 112 10.74 7.22 7.95
CA PRO A 112 11.13 8.54 8.45
C PRO A 112 10.04 9.59 8.14
N PRO A 113 9.57 10.39 9.12
CA PRO A 113 8.49 11.36 8.88
C PRO A 113 8.79 12.37 7.77
N THR A 114 10.07 12.65 7.51
CA THR A 114 10.52 13.52 6.42
C THR A 114 10.23 12.97 5.02
N MET A 115 9.93 11.67 4.89
CA MET A 115 9.54 11.03 3.63
C MET A 115 8.03 11.10 3.37
N LEU A 116 7.23 11.58 4.34
CA LEU A 116 5.83 11.88 4.11
C LEU A 116 5.75 13.22 3.37
N THR A 117 5.22 13.21 2.14
CA THR A 117 5.15 14.42 1.30
C THR A 117 3.95 15.29 1.61
N THR A 118 3.80 15.60 2.88
CA THR A 118 2.88 16.61 3.38
C THR A 118 3.38 18.01 2.98
N GLY A 119 2.46 18.94 2.71
CA GLY A 119 2.80 20.28 2.22
C GLY A 119 3.20 20.36 0.74
N SER A 120 3.06 19.27 -0.02
CA SER A 120 3.16 19.29 -1.49
C SER A 120 1.86 19.81 -2.12
N ALA A 121 1.83 19.99 -3.46
CA ALA A 121 0.63 20.38 -4.19
C ALA A 121 -0.56 19.41 -4.01
N ARG A 122 -0.33 18.21 -3.47
CA ARG A 122 -1.36 17.21 -3.18
C ARG A 122 -1.48 17.02 -1.67
N SER A 123 -2.71 17.09 -1.16
CA SER A 123 -2.99 16.70 0.23
C SER A 123 -2.61 15.23 0.43
N TYR A 124 -1.84 14.98 1.50
CA TYR A 124 -1.47 13.62 1.86
C TYR A 124 -2.72 12.87 2.39
N PRO A 125 -2.94 11.60 2.05
CA PRO A 125 -4.18 10.90 2.38
C PRO A 125 -4.28 10.54 3.88
N PRO A 126 -5.50 10.43 4.42
CA PRO A 126 -5.76 9.77 5.70
C PRO A 126 -5.07 8.40 5.76
N THR A 127 -4.39 8.13 6.86
CA THR A 127 -3.47 6.99 6.98
C THR A 127 -3.68 6.24 8.30
N ILE A 128 -3.93 4.94 8.20
CA ILE A 128 -4.01 4.03 9.35
C ILE A 128 -2.68 3.30 9.49
N PHE A 129 -2.10 3.35 10.68
CA PHE A 129 -0.95 2.52 11.05
C PHE A 129 -1.41 1.35 11.92
N VAL A 130 -1.18 0.13 11.46
CA VAL A 130 -1.43 -1.09 12.25
C VAL A 130 -0.07 -1.64 12.66
N HIS A 131 0.33 -1.48 13.92
CA HIS A 131 1.66 -1.91 14.37
C HIS A 131 1.60 -2.64 15.70
N MET A 132 2.68 -3.35 16.02
CA MET A 132 2.83 -4.04 17.30
C MET A 132 3.40 -3.08 18.35
N LYS A 133 2.67 -2.82 19.42
CA LYS A 133 3.11 -1.91 20.51
C LYS A 133 4.41 -2.34 21.20
N LYS A 134 4.70 -3.65 21.19
CA LYS A 134 5.93 -4.23 21.76
C LYS A 134 7.16 -4.04 20.85
N ASP A 135 6.97 -3.73 19.57
CA ASP A 135 8.06 -3.26 18.71
C ASP A 135 8.28 -1.76 18.96
N HIS A 136 9.08 -1.45 19.98
CA HIS A 136 9.35 -0.07 20.39
C HIS A 136 10.07 0.77 19.33
N ARG A 137 10.75 0.14 18.36
CA ARG A 137 11.39 0.87 17.27
C ARG A 137 10.35 1.33 16.27
N THR A 138 9.48 0.42 15.84
CA THR A 138 8.40 0.74 14.89
C THR A 138 7.37 1.66 15.54
N GLU A 139 6.97 1.40 16.78
CA GLU A 139 6.05 2.26 17.55
C GLU A 139 6.54 3.72 17.59
N ARG A 140 7.79 3.97 18.01
CA ARG A 140 8.33 5.33 18.03
C ARG A 140 8.27 6.02 16.66
N ARG A 141 8.49 5.26 15.58
CA ARG A 141 8.42 5.77 14.20
C ARG A 141 6.99 6.07 13.79
N VAL A 142 6.04 5.19 14.10
CA VAL A 142 4.60 5.39 13.85
C VAL A 142 4.12 6.66 14.57
N GLN A 143 4.43 6.81 15.86
CA GLN A 143 4.05 8.00 16.61
C GLN A 143 4.64 9.29 16.02
N ALA A 144 5.87 9.23 15.48
CA ALA A 144 6.46 10.38 14.80
C ALA A 144 5.76 10.70 13.46
N CYS A 145 5.35 9.68 12.71
CA CYS A 145 4.54 9.89 11.50
C CYS A 145 3.17 10.48 11.82
N ILE A 146 2.47 9.94 12.83
CA ILE A 146 1.16 10.44 13.26
C ILE A 146 1.25 11.92 13.68
N ARG A 147 2.25 12.28 14.49
CA ARG A 147 2.46 13.70 14.87
C ARG A 147 2.65 14.59 13.64
N ARG A 148 3.52 14.18 12.71
CA ARG A 148 3.77 14.93 11.49
C ARG A 148 2.49 15.10 10.65
N LEU A 149 1.75 14.01 10.42
CA LEU A 149 0.49 14.06 9.67
C LEU A 149 -0.53 15.00 10.33
N ASN A 150 -0.68 14.94 11.66
CA ASN A 150 -1.58 15.82 12.40
C ASN A 150 -1.17 17.29 12.34
N GLU A 151 0.13 17.59 12.44
CA GLU A 151 0.68 18.96 12.28
C GLU A 151 0.35 19.54 10.90
N ASP A 152 0.29 18.68 9.87
CA ASP A 152 -0.04 19.03 8.50
C ASP A 152 -1.56 18.96 8.18
N GLY A 153 -2.40 18.79 9.20
CA GLY A 153 -3.86 18.76 9.07
C GLY A 153 -4.44 17.48 8.44
N VAL A 154 -3.68 16.39 8.44
CA VAL A 154 -4.12 15.07 8.01
C VAL A 154 -4.56 14.27 9.24
N HIS A 155 -5.83 13.88 9.27
CA HIS A 155 -6.45 13.15 10.38
C HIS A 155 -6.89 11.74 9.96
#